data_AF-A0A1P8EFQ8-F1
#
_entry.id   AF-A0A1P8EFQ8-F1
#
_cell.length_a   1.000
_cell.length_b   1.000
_cell.length_c   1.000
_cell.angle_alpha   90.00
_cell.angle_beta   90.00
_cell.angle_gamma   90.00
#
_symmetry.space_group_name_H-M   'P 1'
#
loop_
_entity.id
_entity.type
_entity.pdbx_description
1 polymer ?
#
loop_
_entity_poly.entity_id
_entity_poly.type
_entity_poly.pdbx_seq_one_letter_code
_entity_poly.pdbx_strand_id
1 'polypeptide(L)'
;MNAHKFVAGNGIEKATRVLNESPSNAQSYQDGYYFRTTPEFLFHNGHHHWNMTTNNGQYFKDRGFDPILISELKQVVESVNKINDFGGIGLANLIDQSTYGENLDLDLAIADYKLVQAYKNGDA
;
A
#
# COMPACT_ATOMS: atom_id res chain seq x y z
N MET A 1 4.67 -2.26 8.69
CA MET A 1 3.65 -1.21 8.50
C MET A 1 2.62 -1.79 7.54
N ASN A 2 1.32 -1.63 7.78
CA ASN A 2 0.31 -2.03 6.79
C ASN A 2 0.05 -0.90 5.78
N ALA A 3 -0.52 -1.24 4.62
CA ALA A 3 -0.73 -0.27 3.55
C ALA A 3 -1.74 0.83 3.94
N HIS A 4 -2.80 0.48 4.66
CA HIS A 4 -3.85 1.42 5.07
C HIS A 4 -3.29 2.54 5.94
N LYS A 5 -2.46 2.21 6.94
CA LYS A 5 -1.80 3.20 7.81
C LYS A 5 -0.82 4.07 7.02
N PHE A 6 -0.12 3.50 6.05
CA PHE A 6 0.76 4.29 5.18
C PHE A 6 -0.02 5.31 4.34
N VAL A 7 -1.10 4.88 3.69
CA VAL A 7 -1.97 5.78 2.89
C VAL A 7 -2.65 6.82 3.80
N ALA A 8 -3.06 6.43 5.00
CA ALA A 8 -3.63 7.34 5.99
C ALA A 8 -2.66 8.46 6.37
N GLY A 9 -1.41 8.11 6.72
CA GLY A 9 -0.40 9.06 7.19
C GLY A 9 0.27 9.89 6.09
N ASN A 10 0.35 9.37 4.85
CA ASN A 10 1.10 10.02 3.77
C ASN A 10 0.22 10.57 2.63
N GLY A 11 -1.05 10.17 2.57
CA GLY A 11 -1.97 10.54 1.51
C GLY A 11 -1.83 9.68 0.24
N ILE A 12 -2.87 9.73 -0.59
CA ILE A 12 -3.00 8.90 -1.79
C ILE A 12 -1.95 9.25 -2.85
N GLU A 13 -1.61 10.53 -3.01
CA GLU A 13 -0.62 10.98 -4.00
C GLU A 13 0.76 10.37 -3.73
N LYS A 14 1.19 10.36 -2.46
CA LYS A 14 2.47 9.76 -2.06
C LYS A 14 2.46 8.25 -2.27
N ALA A 15 1.37 7.58 -1.93
CA ALA A 15 1.22 6.14 -2.16
C ALA A 15 1.29 5.78 -3.64
N THR A 16 0.57 6.50 -4.49
CA THR A 16 0.62 6.35 -5.96
C THR A 16 2.03 6.58 -6.50
N ARG A 17 2.73 7.61 -6.00
CA ARG A 17 4.12 7.86 -6.38
C ARG A 17 5.05 6.69 -6.03
N VAL A 18 4.92 6.12 -4.83
CA VAL A 18 5.70 4.94 -4.42
C VAL A 18 5.45 3.76 -5.36
N LEU A 19 4.21 3.54 -5.80
CA LEU A 19 3.90 2.48 -6.77
C LEU A 19 4.50 2.78 -8.14
N ASN A 20 4.42 4.01 -8.63
CA ASN A 20 4.93 4.39 -9.95
C ASN A 20 6.47 4.36 -10.02
N GLU A 21 7.16 4.64 -8.92
CA GLU A 21 8.62 4.58 -8.82
C GLU A 21 9.13 3.16 -8.47
N SER A 22 8.23 2.22 -8.19
CA SER A 22 8.60 0.86 -7.80
C SER A 22 9.26 0.11 -8.96
N PRO A 23 10.44 -0.49 -8.75
CA PRO A 23 10.95 -1.51 -9.66
C PRO A 23 9.88 -2.60 -9.85
N SER A 24 9.74 -3.12 -11.07
CA SER A 24 8.67 -4.04 -11.49
C SER A 24 8.52 -5.29 -10.61
N ASN A 25 9.56 -5.60 -9.86
CA ASN A 25 9.74 -6.85 -9.17
C ASN A 25 10.08 -6.64 -7.69
N ALA A 26 9.92 -5.42 -7.17
CA ALA A 26 9.99 -5.10 -5.75
C ALA A 26 8.85 -5.75 -4.96
N GLN A 27 9.14 -6.20 -3.75
CA GLN A 27 8.17 -6.85 -2.85
C GLN A 27 7.60 -5.89 -1.82
N SER A 28 8.44 -5.00 -1.29
CA SER A 28 8.07 -4.11 -0.20
C SER A 28 8.83 -2.78 -0.26
N TYR A 29 8.36 -1.79 0.50
CA TYR A 29 8.90 -0.43 0.55
C TYR A 29 9.05 0.09 1.98
N GLN A 30 10.13 0.82 2.25
CA GLN A 30 10.32 1.55 3.50
C GLN A 30 11.33 2.69 3.28
N ASP A 31 11.00 3.89 3.77
CA ASP A 31 11.93 5.02 3.89
C ASP A 31 12.74 5.36 2.63
N GLY A 32 12.11 5.26 1.45
CA GLY A 32 12.76 5.53 0.16
C GLY A 32 13.48 4.33 -0.47
N TYR A 33 13.42 3.17 0.16
CA TYR A 33 13.99 1.93 -0.34
C TYR A 33 12.90 0.95 -0.73
N TYR A 34 13.12 0.24 -1.82
CA TYR A 34 12.38 -0.94 -2.23
C TYR A 34 13.19 -2.19 -1.91
N PHE A 35 12.52 -3.27 -1.55
CA PHE A 35 13.17 -4.48 -1.07
C PHE A 35 12.72 -5.72 -1.83
N ARG A 36 13.63 -6.69 -1.88
CA ARG A 36 13.36 -8.10 -2.10
C ARG A 36 14.12 -8.85 -1.04
N THR A 37 13.47 -9.73 -0.31
CA THR A 37 14.12 -10.44 0.81
C THR A 37 14.30 -11.92 0.56
N THR A 38 13.90 -12.40 -0.62
CA THR A 38 13.95 -13.81 -1.00
C THR A 38 14.43 -13.96 -2.45
N PRO A 39 15.43 -14.81 -2.75
CA PRO A 39 16.20 -15.65 -1.82
C PRO A 39 17.21 -14.87 -0.96
N GLU A 40 17.59 -13.66 -1.37
CA GLU A 40 18.58 -12.84 -0.70
C GLU A 40 18.01 -11.45 -0.38
N PHE A 41 18.58 -10.79 0.62
CA PHE A 41 18.19 -9.43 0.98
C PHE A 41 18.82 -8.42 0.02
N LEU A 42 18.00 -7.96 -0.92
CA LEU A 42 18.31 -6.93 -1.91
C LEU A 42 17.51 -5.66 -1.62
N PHE A 43 18.10 -4.51 -1.90
CA PHE A 43 17.43 -3.22 -1.80
C PHE A 43 17.69 -2.34 -3.02
N HIS A 44 16.79 -1.40 -3.28
CA HIS A 44 16.85 -0.47 -4.39
C HIS A 44 16.43 0.91 -3.90
N ASN A 45 17.23 1.93 -4.15
CA ASN A 45 17.04 3.30 -3.67
C ASN A 45 16.72 4.31 -4.79
N GLY A 46 16.18 3.82 -5.92
CA GLY A 46 15.83 4.64 -7.08
C GLY A 46 16.90 4.72 -8.17
N HIS A 47 18.07 4.07 -7.99
CA HIS A 47 19.11 3.95 -9.02
C HIS A 47 19.05 2.61 -9.75
N HIS A 48 19.63 2.53 -10.96
CA HIS A 48 19.40 1.48 -11.97
C HIS A 48 19.63 -0.01 -11.60
N HIS A 49 20.08 -0.37 -10.39
CA HIS A 49 20.34 -1.76 -10.02
C HIS A 49 19.93 -2.09 -8.57
N TRP A 50 19.59 -3.37 -8.37
CA TRP A 50 19.42 -3.95 -7.03
C TRP A 50 20.77 -4.06 -6.33
N ASN A 51 20.85 -3.54 -5.12
CA ASN A 51 22.01 -3.66 -4.25
C ASN A 51 21.87 -4.92 -3.41
N MET A 52 22.92 -5.74 -3.39
CA MET A 52 22.99 -6.94 -2.57
C MET A 52 23.65 -6.62 -1.23
N THR A 53 23.11 -7.18 -0.14
CA THR A 53 23.74 -7.11 1.18
C THR A 53 24.49 -8.41 1.47
N THR A 54 25.69 -8.31 2.03
CA THR A 54 26.48 -9.49 2.45
C THR A 54 26.12 -10.00 3.84
N ASN A 55 25.26 -9.27 4.56
CA ASN A 55 24.88 -9.53 5.95
C ASN A 55 23.36 -9.63 6.16
N ASN A 56 22.62 -10.05 5.12
CA ASN A 56 21.17 -10.23 5.19
C ASN A 56 20.43 -8.97 5.70
N GLY A 57 20.81 -7.80 5.20
CA GLY A 57 20.12 -6.53 5.48
C GLY A 57 20.25 -5.99 6.90
N GLN A 58 21.30 -6.34 7.65
CA GLN A 58 21.44 -5.96 9.07
C GLN A 58 21.21 -4.46 9.34
N TYR A 59 21.73 -3.59 8.47
CA TYR A 59 21.52 -2.14 8.55
C TYR A 59 20.04 -1.74 8.64
N PHE A 60 19.18 -2.38 7.84
CA PHE A 60 17.75 -2.06 7.84
C PHE A 60 17.05 -2.64 9.06
N LYS A 61 17.44 -3.84 9.48
CA LYS A 61 16.89 -4.52 10.67
C LYS A 61 17.16 -3.72 11.95
N ASP A 62 18.39 -3.24 12.12
CA ASP A 62 18.79 -2.44 13.29
C ASP A 62 18.02 -1.12 13.39
N ARG A 63 17.49 -0.62 12.27
CA ARG A 63 16.70 0.61 12.19
C ARG A 63 15.19 0.40 12.29
N GLY A 64 14.75 -0.84 12.56
CA GLY A 64 13.33 -1.21 12.57
C GLY A 64 12.81 -1.51 11.17
N PHE A 65 13.21 -2.67 10.64
CA PHE A 65 12.72 -3.14 9.35
C PHE A 65 11.25 -3.60 9.46
N ASP A 66 10.35 -2.77 8.97
CA ASP A 66 8.90 -2.97 9.01
C ASP A 66 8.24 -2.44 7.71
N PRO A 67 8.65 -2.93 6.53
CA PRO A 67 8.26 -2.35 5.26
C PRO A 67 6.80 -2.65 4.91
N ILE A 68 6.19 -1.78 4.10
CA ILE A 68 4.87 -2.04 3.53
C ILE A 68 5.00 -2.98 2.33
N LEU A 69 4.06 -3.90 2.15
CA LEU A 69 4.00 -4.73 0.95
C LEU A 69 3.52 -3.90 -0.25
N ILE A 70 4.24 -3.98 -1.37
CA ILE A 70 3.86 -3.25 -2.60
C ILE A 70 2.51 -3.74 -3.14
N SER A 71 2.25 -5.04 -3.05
CA SER A 71 0.97 -5.64 -3.48
C SER A 71 -0.21 -5.12 -2.67
N GLU A 72 -0.05 -5.03 -1.34
CA GLU A 72 -1.08 -4.50 -0.45
C GLU A 72 -1.28 -2.99 -0.70
N LEU A 73 -0.20 -2.23 -0.86
CA LEU A 73 -0.27 -0.81 -1.21
C LEU A 73 -1.04 -0.58 -2.51
N LYS A 74 -0.78 -1.41 -3.54
CA LYS A 74 -1.49 -1.34 -4.81
C LYS A 74 -2.99 -1.54 -4.64
N GLN A 75 -3.40 -2.58 -3.93
CA GLN A 75 -4.81 -2.85 -3.66
C GLN A 75 -5.48 -1.67 -2.96
N VAL A 76 -4.89 -1.17 -1.87
CA VAL A 76 -5.49 -0.06 -1.10
C VAL A 76 -5.59 1.22 -1.95
N VAL A 77 -4.60 1.52 -2.79
CA VAL A 77 -4.64 2.68 -3.70
C VAL A 77 -5.76 2.52 -4.73
N GLU A 78 -5.89 1.34 -5.34
CA GLU A 78 -6.97 1.02 -6.29
C GLU A 78 -8.34 1.15 -5.64
N SER A 79 -8.52 0.59 -4.44
CA SER A 79 -9.72 0.71 -3.62
C SER A 79 -10.10 2.18 -3.35
N VAL A 80 -9.15 2.99 -2.91
CA VAL A 80 -9.41 4.41 -2.62
C VAL A 80 -9.78 5.19 -3.87
N ASN A 81 -9.07 4.98 -4.97
CA ASN A 81 -9.37 5.65 -6.25
C ASN A 81 -10.76 5.25 -6.75
N LYS A 82 -11.09 3.95 -6.72
CA LYS A 82 -12.41 3.44 -7.10
C LYS A 82 -13.52 4.13 -6.32
N ILE A 83 -13.40 4.23 -4.99
CA ILE A 83 -14.41 4.91 -4.15
C ILE A 83 -14.50 6.41 -4.49
N ASN A 84 -13.39 7.08 -4.77
CA ASN A 84 -13.40 8.48 -5.17
C ASN A 84 -14.08 8.66 -6.54
N ASP A 85 -13.81 7.79 -7.51
CA ASP A 85 -14.41 7.80 -8.84
C ASP A 85 -15.92 7.53 -8.81
N PHE A 86 -16.39 6.75 -7.83
CA PHE A 86 -17.83 6.58 -7.54
C PHE A 86 -18.51 7.83 -6.97
N GLY A 87 -17.77 8.89 -6.67
CA GLY A 87 -18.28 10.10 -6.00
C GLY A 87 -18.26 10.00 -4.47
N GLY A 88 -17.45 9.08 -3.93
CA GLY A 88 -17.19 8.94 -2.49
C GLY A 88 -17.95 7.82 -1.80
N ILE A 89 -17.61 7.61 -0.53
CA ILE A 89 -18.07 6.46 0.26
C ILE A 89 -19.59 6.41 0.44
N GLY A 90 -20.27 7.57 0.42
CA GLY A 90 -21.73 7.64 0.53
C GLY A 90 -22.45 6.96 -0.63
N LEU A 91 -22.05 7.27 -1.87
CA LEU A 91 -22.61 6.65 -3.08
C LEU A 91 -22.20 5.19 -3.20
N ALA A 92 -20.95 4.85 -2.84
CA ALA A 92 -20.47 3.47 -2.85
C ALA A 92 -21.32 2.56 -1.94
N ASN A 93 -21.61 2.96 -0.69
CA ASN A 93 -22.46 2.18 0.21
C ASN A 93 -23.91 2.06 -0.30
N LEU A 94 -24.44 3.10 -0.97
CA LEU A 94 -25.80 3.06 -1.52
C LEU A 94 -25.92 2.02 -2.65
N ILE A 95 -24.94 2.00 -3.56
CA ILE A 95 -24.88 1.06 -4.68
C ILE A 95 -24.72 -0.37 -4.16
N ASP A 96 -23.83 -0.57 -3.20
CA ASP A 96 -23.59 -1.87 -2.57
C ASP A 96 -24.88 -2.46 -1.98
N GLN A 97 -25.64 -1.66 -1.23
CA GLN A 97 -26.95 -2.07 -0.69
C GLN A 97 -27.98 -2.39 -1.77
N SER A 98 -27.90 -1.75 -2.94
CA SER A 98 -28.84 -1.95 -4.05
C SER A 98 -28.51 -3.17 -4.94
N THR A 99 -27.28 -3.70 -4.86
CA THR A 99 -26.76 -4.77 -5.74
C THR A 99 -26.39 -6.04 -4.97
N TYR A 100 -27.02 -6.24 -3.80
CA TYR A 100 -26.70 -7.24 -2.78
C TYR A 100 -26.04 -8.53 -3.32
N GLY A 101 -24.71 -8.62 -3.17
CA GLY A 101 -23.90 -9.81 -3.49
C GLY A 101 -23.27 -9.87 -4.90
N GLU A 102 -23.51 -8.89 -5.77
CA GLU A 102 -22.98 -8.90 -7.15
C GLU A 102 -21.65 -8.17 -7.34
N ASN A 103 -21.14 -7.44 -6.32
CA ASN A 103 -19.94 -6.59 -6.44
C ASN A 103 -18.89 -6.84 -5.34
N LEU A 104 -18.31 -8.04 -5.29
CA LEU A 104 -17.19 -8.40 -4.39
C LEU A 104 -16.02 -7.39 -4.41
N ASP A 105 -15.73 -6.81 -5.57
CA ASP A 105 -14.67 -5.81 -5.72
C ASP A 105 -15.05 -4.42 -5.15
N LEU A 106 -16.34 -4.14 -4.92
CA LEU A 106 -16.80 -2.90 -4.28
C LEU A 106 -16.78 -3.04 -2.76
N ASP A 107 -17.19 -4.20 -2.23
CA ASP A 107 -17.11 -4.53 -0.80
C ASP A 107 -15.69 -4.34 -0.26
N LEU A 108 -14.70 -4.92 -0.96
CA LEU A 108 -13.30 -4.79 -0.60
C LEU A 108 -12.84 -3.32 -0.64
N ALA A 109 -13.24 -2.58 -1.68
CA ALA A 109 -12.87 -1.18 -1.82
C ALA A 109 -13.47 -0.30 -0.72
N ILE A 110 -14.71 -0.57 -0.32
CA ILE A 110 -15.40 0.07 0.79
C ILE A 110 -14.67 -0.23 2.11
N ALA A 111 -14.30 -1.49 2.35
CA ALA A 111 -13.59 -1.91 3.55
C ALA A 111 -12.21 -1.24 3.66
N ASP A 112 -11.42 -1.28 2.59
CA ASP A 112 -10.10 -0.63 2.52
C ASP A 112 -10.22 0.87 2.76
N TYR A 113 -11.17 1.54 2.09
CA TYR A 113 -11.40 2.97 2.26
C TYR A 113 -11.75 3.31 3.72
N LYS A 114 -12.68 2.56 4.33
CA LYS A 114 -13.08 2.77 5.74
C LYS A 114 -11.90 2.60 6.68
N LEU A 115 -11.06 1.58 6.47
CA LEU A 115 -9.89 1.34 7.31
C LEU A 115 -8.84 2.45 7.17
N VAL A 116 -8.62 2.98 5.95
CA VAL A 116 -7.78 4.17 5.76
C VAL A 116 -8.32 5.37 6.55
N GLN A 117 -9.63 5.62 6.53
CA GLN A 117 -10.24 6.71 7.30
C GLN A 117 -10.13 6.49 8.81
N ALA A 118 -10.31 5.26 9.29
CA ALA A 118 -10.15 4.92 10.70
C ALA A 118 -8.72 5.24 11.19
N TYR A 119 -7.68 4.85 10.44
CA TYR A 119 -6.30 5.23 10.77
C TYR A 119 -6.06 6.74 10.73
N LYS A 120 -6.70 7.48 9.80
CA LYS A 120 -6.60 8.95 9.75
C LYS A 120 -7.22 9.61 10.98
N ASN A 121 -8.30 9.05 11.50
CA ASN A 121 -9.02 9.56 12.65
C ASN A 121 -8.43 9.10 14.00
N GLY A 122 -7.53 8.11 13.99
CA GLY A 122 -6.99 7.49 15.20
C GLY A 122 -7.90 6.44 15.83
N ASP A 123 -8.86 5.91 15.07
CA ASP A 123 -9.83 4.90 15.50
C ASP A 123 -9.28 3.45 15.37
N ALA A 124 -8.11 3.28 14.76
CA ALA A 124 -7.46 2.00 14.43
C ALA A 124 -5.95 2.01 14.71
#